data_AF-A0A7S3SN89-F1
#
_entry.id   AF-A0A7S3SN89-F1
#
_cell.length_a   1.000
_cell.length_b   1.000
_cell.length_c   1.000
_cell.angle_alpha   90.00
_cell.angle_beta   90.00
_cell.angle_gamma   90.00
#
_symmetry.space_group_name_H-M   'P 1'
#
loop_
_entity.id
_entity.type
_entity.pdbx_description
1 polymer ?
#
loop_
_entity_poly.entity_id
_entity_poly.type
_entity_poly.pdbx_seq_one_letter_code
_entity_poly.pdbx_strand_id
1 'polypeptide(L)'
;GEPLTHTHFSALTVKNAACDALREERGWRPSVDRAEPDVPLHLHVHRGEARLYRVLSGAGSLHRRGYRSGEAVHKAAMKESLAAAMLLHAGYDGTSALCDPMCGSGTLLVEAALIATRTAPGLLRASPPPLVKWGGGRHAAAWEEAWEEAVAEARAVRRDAAPAPIMANEVHPGALALARRSAAAAGVEALIDFSHGCCSEYVPPHAPSLVVSNPPW
;
A
#
# COMPACT_ATOMS: atom_id res chain seq x y z
N GLY A 1 11.50 -5.04 37.79
CA GLY A 1 12.19 -4.81 36.50
C GLY A 1 12.10 -3.34 36.18
N GLU A 2 13.18 -2.75 35.69
CA GLU A 2 13.22 -1.34 35.29
C GLU A 2 12.20 -1.09 34.15
N PRO A 3 11.41 -0.01 34.18
CA PRO A 3 10.40 0.24 33.18
C PRO A 3 11.04 0.40 31.79
N LEU A 4 10.45 -0.24 30.77
CA LEU A 4 10.83 -0.08 29.37
C LEU A 4 10.45 1.32 28.88
N THR A 5 11.25 2.33 29.23
CA THR A 5 11.00 3.75 28.93
C THR A 5 11.66 4.21 27.63
N HIS A 6 12.55 3.40 27.06
CA HIS A 6 13.31 3.75 25.86
C HIS A 6 13.09 2.72 24.73
N THR A 7 12.47 3.14 23.63
CA THR A 7 12.06 2.27 22.52
C THR A 7 13.24 1.50 21.91
N HIS A 8 14.38 2.16 21.71
CA HIS A 8 15.55 1.53 21.11
C HIS A 8 16.19 0.48 22.04
N PHE A 9 16.19 0.72 23.35
CA PHE A 9 16.72 -0.22 24.34
C PHE A 9 15.81 -1.45 24.44
N SER A 10 14.50 -1.23 24.49
CA SER A 10 13.48 -2.28 24.51
C SER A 10 13.58 -3.20 23.29
N ALA A 11 13.77 -2.63 22.10
CA ALA A 11 13.96 -3.39 20.86
C ALA A 11 15.23 -4.26 20.89
N LEU A 12 16.35 -3.73 21.39
CA LEU A 12 17.61 -4.47 21.53
C LEU A 12 17.49 -5.63 22.51
N THR A 13 16.84 -5.40 23.65
CA THR A 13 16.62 -6.43 24.69
C THR A 13 15.78 -7.58 24.15
N VAL A 14 14.65 -7.30 23.51
CA VAL A 14 13.79 -8.34 22.92
C VAL A 14 14.51 -9.09 21.80
N LYS A 15 15.24 -8.38 20.93
CA LYS A 15 16.05 -9.01 19.87
C LYS A 15 17.10 -9.95 20.45
N ASN A 16 17.84 -9.52 21.48
CA ASN A 16 18.84 -10.38 22.13
C ASN A 16 18.19 -11.61 22.76
N ALA A 17 17.13 -11.42 23.55
CA ALA A 17 16.41 -12.53 24.17
C ALA A 17 15.89 -13.56 23.15
N ALA A 18 15.32 -13.10 22.02
CA ALA A 18 14.87 -13.99 20.95
C ALA A 18 16.04 -14.75 20.27
N CYS A 19 17.14 -14.06 19.97
CA CYS A 19 18.34 -14.70 19.41
C CYS A 19 18.96 -15.73 20.37
N ASP A 20 19.04 -15.39 21.66
CA ASP A 20 19.65 -16.24 22.67
C ASP A 20 18.79 -17.49 22.94
N ALA A 21 17.46 -17.34 23.03
CA ALA A 21 16.53 -18.47 23.15
C ALA A 21 16.63 -19.44 21.96
N LEU A 22 16.69 -18.92 20.72
CA LEU A 22 16.86 -19.77 19.53
C LEU A 22 18.23 -20.47 19.50
N ARG A 23 19.29 -19.78 19.93
CA ARG A 23 20.62 -20.39 20.04
C ARG A 23 20.64 -21.53 21.05
N GLU A 24 20.02 -21.34 22.20
CA GLU A 24 19.92 -22.37 23.24
C GLU A 24 19.09 -23.58 22.78
N GLU A 25 17.97 -23.35 22.08
CA GLU A 25 17.07 -24.43 21.67
C GLU A 25 17.51 -25.16 20.38
N ARG A 26 18.20 -24.46 19.45
CA ARG A 26 18.50 -24.97 18.11
C ARG A 26 19.99 -24.98 17.76
N GLY A 27 20.86 -24.45 18.63
CA GLY A 27 22.31 -24.44 18.42
C GLY A 27 22.83 -23.41 17.40
N TRP A 28 21.97 -22.55 16.84
CA TRP A 28 22.37 -21.50 15.90
C TRP A 28 21.78 -20.14 16.28
N ARG A 29 22.52 -19.07 15.99
CA ARG A 29 22.07 -17.69 16.24
C ARG A 29 21.56 -17.07 14.93
N PRO A 30 20.32 -16.57 14.87
CA PRO A 30 19.82 -15.91 13.68
C PRO A 30 20.54 -14.59 13.41
N SER A 31 20.74 -14.30 12.11
CA SER A 31 21.17 -12.99 11.63
C SER A 31 20.02 -11.98 11.76
N VAL A 32 20.36 -10.69 11.64
CA VAL A 32 19.39 -9.59 11.72
C VAL A 32 19.51 -8.76 10.46
N ASP A 33 18.46 -8.78 9.65
CA ASP A 33 18.28 -7.89 8.50
C ASP A 33 17.18 -6.86 8.83
N ARG A 34 17.50 -5.57 8.70
CA ARG A 34 16.54 -4.47 8.94
C ARG A 34 15.79 -4.07 7.67
N ALA A 35 16.33 -4.37 6.49
CA ALA A 35 15.72 -4.04 5.22
C ALA A 35 14.71 -5.12 4.83
N GLU A 36 15.10 -6.39 4.90
CA GLU A 36 14.28 -7.52 4.46
C GLU A 36 14.26 -8.67 5.48
N PRO A 37 13.68 -8.47 6.68
CA PRO A 37 13.57 -9.53 7.68
C PRO A 37 12.61 -10.63 7.22
N ASP A 38 13.02 -11.89 7.35
CA ASP A 38 12.15 -13.06 7.16
C ASP A 38 11.10 -13.18 8.27
N VAL A 39 11.45 -12.77 9.49
CA VAL A 39 10.56 -12.79 10.66
C VAL A 39 10.53 -11.41 11.31
N PRO A 40 9.79 -10.44 10.73
CA PRO A 40 9.64 -9.13 11.35
C PRO A 40 8.78 -9.25 12.61
N LEU A 41 9.31 -8.74 13.72
CA LEU A 41 8.64 -8.72 15.01
C LEU A 41 8.30 -7.27 15.40
N HIS A 42 7.13 -7.08 15.99
CA HIS A 42 6.68 -5.80 16.52
C HIS A 42 6.31 -5.94 17.99
N LEU A 43 7.05 -5.24 18.84
CA LEU A 43 6.75 -5.16 20.27
C LEU A 43 5.90 -3.93 20.54
N HIS A 44 4.69 -4.13 21.07
CA HIS A 44 3.86 -3.06 21.60
C HIS A 44 3.93 -3.10 23.12
N VAL A 45 4.45 -2.02 23.73
CA VAL A 45 4.48 -1.85 25.19
C VAL A 45 3.51 -0.73 25.55
N HIS A 46 2.48 -1.04 26.34
CA HIS A 46 1.50 -0.06 26.78
C HIS A 46 1.04 -0.37 28.20
N ARG A 47 1.10 0.63 29.08
CA ARG A 47 0.64 0.53 30.49
C ARG A 47 1.19 -0.69 31.25
N GLY A 48 2.48 -0.99 31.06
CA GLY A 48 3.14 -2.12 31.73
C GLY A 48 2.88 -3.49 31.09
N GLU A 49 2.05 -3.58 30.05
CA GLU A 49 1.87 -4.79 29.25
C GLU A 49 2.78 -4.76 28.03
N ALA A 50 3.44 -5.88 27.76
CA ALA A 50 4.24 -6.11 26.55
C ALA A 50 3.57 -7.17 25.68
N ARG A 51 3.29 -6.84 24.42
CA ARG A 51 2.72 -7.76 23.43
C ARG A 51 3.65 -7.85 22.24
N LEU A 52 4.12 -9.05 21.93
CA LEU A 52 4.99 -9.32 20.80
C LEU A 52 4.15 -9.88 19.64
N TYR A 53 4.19 -9.20 18.51
CA TYR A 53 3.50 -9.61 17.29
C TYR A 53 4.50 -10.01 16.22
N ARG A 54 4.09 -10.95 15.38
CA ARG A 54 4.75 -11.19 14.10
C ARG A 54 4.05 -10.39 13.01
N VAL A 55 4.81 -9.69 12.19
CA VAL A 55 4.28 -8.86 11.11
C VAL A 55 4.18 -9.70 9.84
N LEU A 56 2.96 -9.90 9.34
CA LEU A 56 2.73 -10.76 8.17
C LEU A 56 2.95 -10.02 6.83
N SER A 57 2.71 -8.70 6.80
CA SER A 57 2.90 -7.85 5.61
C SER A 57 4.36 -7.60 5.23
N GLY A 58 5.30 -8.05 6.06
CA GLY A 58 6.71 -7.73 6.00
C GLY A 58 7.08 -6.38 6.61
N ALA A 59 8.34 -5.96 6.43
CA ALA A 59 8.85 -4.70 6.96
C ALA A 59 8.21 -3.45 6.33
N GLY A 60 7.61 -3.60 5.14
CA GLY A 60 6.96 -2.52 4.44
C GLY A 60 5.49 -2.35 4.78
N SER A 61 5.06 -1.12 5.06
CA SER A 61 3.64 -0.80 5.25
C SER A 61 2.81 -1.12 4.00
N LEU A 62 1.60 -1.63 4.20
CA LEU A 62 0.67 -1.99 3.13
C LEU A 62 0.22 -0.78 2.30
N HIS A 63 0.41 0.45 2.79
CA HIS A 63 0.12 1.61 1.95
C HIS A 63 1.04 1.67 0.73
N ARG A 64 2.25 1.11 0.79
CA ARG A 64 3.09 1.05 -0.41
C ARG A 64 2.63 -0.08 -1.31
N ARG A 65 1.86 0.27 -2.34
CA ARG A 65 1.31 -0.69 -3.33
C ARG A 65 2.38 -1.17 -4.29
N GLY A 66 3.34 -0.32 -4.62
CA GLY A 66 4.41 -0.59 -5.57
C GLY A 66 4.46 0.37 -6.76
N TYR A 67 3.38 1.13 -7.01
CA TYR A 67 3.32 2.06 -8.16
C TYR A 67 3.99 3.43 -7.90
N ARG A 68 4.38 3.72 -6.65
CA ARG A 68 5.21 4.88 -6.31
C ARG A 68 6.63 4.42 -6.04
N SER A 69 7.51 4.59 -7.02
CA SER A 69 8.94 4.32 -6.88
C SER A 69 9.75 5.60 -7.12
N GLY A 70 10.68 5.91 -6.21
CA GLY A 70 11.70 6.97 -6.37
C GLY A 70 11.50 8.23 -5.52
N GLU A 71 12.39 9.21 -5.73
CA GLU A 71 12.45 10.53 -5.05
C GLU A 71 11.22 11.43 -5.30
N ALA A 72 10.29 10.96 -6.14
CA ALA A 72 9.05 11.60 -6.51
C ALA A 72 7.92 11.50 -5.45
N VAL A 73 8.21 10.96 -4.26
CA VAL A 73 7.31 11.07 -3.11
C VAL A 73 7.36 12.50 -2.60
N HIS A 74 6.51 13.36 -3.16
CA HIS A 74 6.24 14.66 -2.55
C HIS A 74 5.91 14.44 -1.08
N LYS A 75 6.57 15.16 -0.16
CA LYS A 75 6.43 14.98 1.29
C LYS A 75 4.98 15.12 1.79
N ALA A 76 4.14 15.78 1.02
CA ALA A 76 2.71 15.99 1.26
C ALA A 76 1.78 15.01 0.51
N ALA A 77 2.33 14.04 -0.24
CA ALA A 77 1.51 13.10 -0.98
C ALA A 77 0.69 12.23 0.00
N MET A 78 -0.62 12.22 -0.22
CA MET A 78 -1.56 11.41 0.54
C MET A 78 -1.17 9.93 0.48
N LYS A 79 -1.19 9.26 1.65
CA LYS A 79 -1.07 7.80 1.70
C LYS A 79 -2.18 7.20 0.87
N GLU A 80 -1.86 6.25 0.00
CA GLU A 80 -2.85 5.64 -0.86
C GLU A 80 -3.91 4.87 -0.04
N SER A 81 -3.63 4.48 1.21
CA SER A 81 -4.62 3.80 2.06
C SER A 81 -5.69 4.78 2.54
N LEU A 82 -5.29 6.04 2.73
CA LEU A 82 -6.21 7.13 3.00
C LEU A 82 -7.04 7.46 1.76
N ALA A 83 -6.42 7.51 0.57
CA ALA A 83 -7.17 7.71 -0.67
C ALA A 83 -8.21 6.62 -0.93
N ALA A 84 -7.85 5.34 -0.78
CA ALA A 84 -8.81 4.24 -0.87
C ALA A 84 -9.94 4.38 0.17
N ALA A 85 -9.61 4.74 1.41
CA ALA A 85 -10.61 4.97 2.46
C ALA A 85 -11.55 6.15 2.12
N MET A 86 -11.03 7.25 1.57
CA MET A 86 -11.84 8.40 1.15
C MET A 86 -12.83 8.00 0.04
N LEU A 87 -12.38 7.26 -0.96
CA LEU A 87 -13.24 6.77 -2.05
C LEU A 87 -14.36 5.87 -1.52
N LEU A 88 -14.00 4.86 -0.72
CA LEU A 88 -14.98 3.94 -0.13
C LEU A 88 -15.96 4.67 0.78
N HIS A 89 -15.48 5.65 1.57
CA HIS A 89 -16.34 6.46 2.43
C HIS A 89 -17.29 7.37 1.63
N ALA A 90 -16.83 7.88 0.48
CA ALA A 90 -17.63 8.64 -0.47
C ALA A 90 -18.62 7.76 -1.27
N GLY A 91 -18.67 6.45 -1.01
CA GLY A 91 -19.57 5.51 -1.67
C GLY A 91 -19.10 5.06 -3.06
N TYR A 92 -17.84 5.29 -3.42
CA TYR A 92 -17.30 4.84 -4.70
C TYR A 92 -17.06 3.32 -4.70
N ASP A 93 -17.77 2.62 -5.56
CA ASP A 93 -17.70 1.16 -5.74
C ASP A 93 -17.02 0.74 -7.06
N GLY A 94 -16.51 1.72 -7.82
CA GLY A 94 -15.88 1.50 -9.11
C GLY A 94 -16.84 1.49 -10.30
N THR A 95 -18.15 1.72 -10.10
CA THR A 95 -19.16 1.70 -11.18
C THR A 95 -19.67 3.08 -11.60
N SER A 96 -19.36 4.11 -10.81
CA SER A 96 -19.82 5.49 -11.02
C SER A 96 -18.74 6.34 -11.71
N ALA A 97 -19.15 7.33 -12.51
CA ALA A 97 -18.19 8.26 -13.10
C ALA A 97 -17.55 9.13 -12.01
N LEU A 98 -16.22 9.15 -11.93
CA LEU A 98 -15.48 9.85 -10.87
C LEU A 98 -14.60 10.95 -11.44
N CYS A 99 -14.56 12.10 -10.77
CA CYS A 99 -13.68 13.21 -11.12
C CYS A 99 -12.88 13.71 -9.92
N ASP A 100 -11.60 13.98 -10.13
CA ASP A 100 -10.78 14.82 -9.23
C ASP A 100 -10.26 16.03 -10.03
N PRO A 101 -10.82 17.24 -9.80
CA PRO A 101 -10.44 18.44 -10.54
C PRO A 101 -9.09 19.06 -10.11
N MET A 102 -8.49 18.56 -9.03
CA MET A 102 -7.20 18.99 -8.48
C MET A 102 -6.39 17.75 -8.04
N CYS A 103 -6.12 16.87 -9.00
CA CYS A 103 -5.71 15.50 -8.73
C CYS A 103 -4.28 15.36 -8.16
N GLY A 104 -3.47 16.42 -8.20
CA GLY A 104 -2.11 16.44 -7.71
C GLY A 104 -1.28 15.31 -8.31
N SER A 105 -0.72 14.45 -7.45
CA SER A 105 0.06 13.27 -7.87
C SER A 105 -0.80 12.05 -8.27
N GLY A 106 -2.12 12.23 -8.39
CA GLY A 106 -3.05 11.20 -8.91
C GLY A 106 -3.39 10.09 -7.94
N THR A 107 -3.05 10.19 -6.65
CA THR A 107 -3.29 9.14 -5.65
C THR A 107 -4.74 8.65 -5.62
N LEU A 108 -5.70 9.58 -5.55
CA LEU A 108 -7.12 9.24 -5.55
C LEU A 108 -7.51 8.52 -6.84
N LEU A 109 -7.01 8.95 -7.99
CA LEU A 109 -7.42 8.38 -9.27
C LEU A 109 -6.80 7.02 -9.55
N VAL A 110 -5.56 6.79 -9.12
CA VAL A 110 -4.96 5.46 -9.19
C VAL A 110 -5.73 4.48 -8.30
N GLU A 111 -6.02 4.82 -7.05
CA GLU A 111 -6.83 3.94 -6.19
C GLU A 111 -8.26 3.74 -6.74
N ALA A 112 -8.87 4.77 -7.34
CA ALA A 112 -10.19 4.66 -7.98
C ALA A 112 -10.17 3.70 -9.18
N ALA A 113 -9.11 3.74 -10.00
CA ALA A 113 -8.96 2.81 -11.12
C ALA A 113 -8.69 1.38 -10.64
N LEU A 114 -7.92 1.19 -9.57
CA LEU A 114 -7.72 -0.13 -8.95
C LEU A 114 -9.03 -0.71 -8.40
N ILE A 115 -9.87 0.12 -7.76
CA ILE A 115 -11.21 -0.30 -7.31
C ILE A 115 -12.10 -0.67 -8.51
N ALA A 116 -12.17 0.18 -9.54
CA ALA A 116 -12.99 -0.04 -10.74
C ALA A 116 -12.64 -1.33 -11.48
N THR A 117 -11.33 -1.62 -11.58
CA THR A 117 -10.79 -2.85 -12.21
C THR A 117 -10.78 -4.05 -11.28
N ARG A 118 -11.20 -3.92 -10.02
CA ARG A 118 -11.09 -4.98 -8.99
C ARG A 118 -9.66 -5.51 -8.85
N THR A 119 -8.67 -4.63 -9.05
CA THR A 119 -7.26 -4.98 -8.87
C THR A 119 -6.95 -4.97 -7.38
N ALA A 120 -6.65 -6.15 -6.81
CA ALA A 120 -6.27 -6.23 -5.41
C ALA A 120 -4.98 -5.42 -5.15
N PRO A 121 -4.93 -4.59 -4.09
CA PRO A 121 -3.83 -3.64 -3.85
C PRO A 121 -2.47 -4.33 -3.63
N GLY A 122 -2.47 -5.60 -3.22
CA GLY A 122 -1.27 -6.40 -3.04
C GLY A 122 -0.63 -6.88 -4.34
N LEU A 123 -1.35 -6.92 -5.46
CA LEU A 123 -0.86 -7.46 -6.74
C LEU A 123 0.26 -6.63 -7.37
N LEU A 124 0.38 -5.35 -6.99
CA LEU A 124 1.38 -4.43 -7.53
C LEU A 124 2.72 -4.50 -6.75
N ARG A 125 2.80 -5.31 -5.69
CA ARG A 125 4.01 -5.40 -4.87
C ARG A 125 5.04 -6.30 -5.55
N ALA A 126 6.30 -5.91 -5.50
CA ALA A 126 7.40 -6.57 -6.21
C ALA A 126 7.74 -7.98 -5.70
N SER A 127 7.41 -8.30 -4.44
CA SER A 127 7.80 -9.56 -3.80
C SER A 127 6.70 -10.12 -2.91
N PRO A 128 6.59 -11.46 -2.79
CA PRO A 128 5.74 -12.09 -1.78
C PRO A 128 6.07 -11.58 -0.37
N PRO A 129 5.08 -11.52 0.53
CA PRO A 129 5.34 -11.11 1.90
C PRO A 129 6.27 -12.11 2.62
N PRO A 130 7.06 -11.68 3.62
CA PRO A 130 7.91 -12.57 4.43
C PRO A 130 7.18 -13.73 5.09
N LEU A 131 5.85 -13.68 5.16
CA LEU A 131 5.01 -14.81 5.54
C LEU A 131 5.28 -16.06 4.68
N VAL A 132 5.51 -15.91 3.37
CA VAL A 132 5.79 -17.03 2.44
C VAL A 132 7.16 -17.65 2.71
N LYS A 133 8.14 -16.83 3.12
CA LYS A 133 9.48 -17.31 3.51
C LYS A 133 9.49 -18.03 4.87
N TRP A 134 8.34 -18.16 5.51
CA TRP A 134 8.28 -18.67 6.86
C TRP A 134 8.44 -20.17 6.92
N GLY A 135 9.55 -20.54 7.54
CA GLY A 135 9.81 -21.86 8.04
C GLY A 135 10.29 -22.77 6.93
N GLY A 136 11.60 -22.94 6.82
CA GLY A 136 12.17 -24.20 6.33
C GLY A 136 11.76 -25.41 7.20
N GLY A 137 10.46 -25.57 7.46
CA GLY A 137 9.79 -26.49 8.36
C GLY A 137 8.33 -26.69 7.92
N ARG A 138 7.59 -27.49 8.68
CA ARG A 138 6.32 -28.18 8.31
C ARG A 138 5.19 -27.40 7.59
N HIS A 139 5.21 -26.07 7.50
CA HIS A 139 4.13 -25.27 6.93
C HIS A 139 4.54 -24.37 5.74
N ALA A 140 5.80 -24.33 5.32
CA ALA A 140 6.21 -23.47 4.19
C ALA A 140 5.39 -23.74 2.94
N ALA A 141 5.26 -25.02 2.56
CA ALA A 141 4.47 -25.43 1.40
C ALA A 141 3.01 -24.95 1.49
N ALA A 142 2.39 -25.04 2.67
CA ALA A 142 1.02 -24.60 2.88
C ALA A 142 0.86 -23.06 2.74
N TRP A 143 1.87 -22.29 3.15
CA TRP A 143 1.85 -20.83 2.97
C TRP A 143 2.11 -20.40 1.53
N GLU A 144 2.98 -21.11 0.83
CA GLU A 144 3.24 -20.91 -0.59
C GLU A 144 1.97 -21.20 -1.40
N GLU A 145 1.34 -22.36 -1.16
CA GLU A 145 0.07 -22.74 -1.79
C GLU A 145 -1.05 -21.72 -1.52
N ALA A 146 -1.26 -21.33 -0.25
CA ALA A 146 -2.27 -20.33 0.09
C ALA A 146 -1.99 -18.95 -0.52
N TRP A 147 -0.72 -18.57 -0.68
CA TRP A 147 -0.36 -17.32 -1.34
C TRP A 147 -0.62 -17.38 -2.85
N GLU A 148 -0.24 -18.48 -3.50
CA GLU A 148 -0.50 -18.70 -4.92
C GLU A 148 -1.99 -18.73 -5.22
N GLU A 149 -2.79 -19.41 -4.40
CA GLU A 149 -4.24 -19.43 -4.48
C GLU A 149 -4.83 -18.02 -4.36
N ALA A 150 -4.45 -17.26 -3.31
CA ALA A 150 -4.92 -15.89 -3.12
C ALA A 150 -4.54 -14.95 -4.28
N VAL A 151 -3.35 -15.12 -4.86
CA VAL A 151 -2.92 -14.35 -6.04
C VAL A 151 -3.72 -14.75 -7.28
N ALA A 152 -4.00 -16.05 -7.47
CA ALA A 152 -4.80 -16.55 -8.58
C ALA A 152 -6.25 -16.04 -8.49
N GLU A 153 -6.87 -16.11 -7.32
CA GLU A 153 -8.22 -15.56 -7.06
C GLU A 153 -8.28 -14.05 -7.35
N ALA A 154 -7.31 -13.30 -6.82
CA ALA A 154 -7.24 -11.85 -7.02
C ALA A 154 -7.06 -11.47 -8.50
N ARG A 155 -6.34 -12.28 -9.29
CA ARG A 155 -6.21 -12.10 -10.74
C ARG A 155 -7.49 -12.47 -11.48
N ALA A 156 -8.19 -13.52 -11.05
CA ALA A 156 -9.40 -14.03 -11.70
C ALA A 156 -10.58 -13.05 -11.64
N VAL A 157 -10.67 -12.23 -10.59
CA VAL A 157 -11.76 -11.23 -10.45
C VAL A 157 -11.45 -9.88 -11.09
N ARG A 158 -10.22 -9.69 -11.58
CA ARG A 158 -9.77 -8.43 -12.19
C ARG A 158 -10.50 -8.19 -13.51
N ARG A 159 -10.73 -6.92 -13.81
CA ARG A 159 -11.29 -6.44 -15.08
C ARG A 159 -10.24 -5.62 -15.81
N ASP A 160 -10.25 -5.71 -17.14
CA ASP A 160 -9.30 -4.95 -17.97
C ASP A 160 -9.75 -3.49 -18.20
N ALA A 161 -11.03 -3.19 -18.00
CA ALA A 161 -11.61 -1.87 -18.20
C ALA A 161 -12.38 -1.39 -16.96
N ALA A 162 -12.34 -0.09 -16.72
CA ALA A 162 -13.26 0.57 -15.80
C ALA A 162 -14.66 0.66 -16.45
N PRO A 163 -15.75 0.35 -15.72
CA PRO A 163 -17.11 0.40 -16.27
C PRO A 163 -17.64 1.84 -16.44
N ALA A 164 -16.99 2.84 -15.84
CA ALA A 164 -17.36 4.25 -15.96
C ALA A 164 -16.09 5.13 -16.03
N PRO A 165 -16.19 6.36 -16.58
CA PRO A 165 -15.06 7.26 -16.73
C PRO A 165 -14.42 7.69 -15.40
N ILE A 166 -13.09 7.79 -15.39
CA ILE A 166 -12.30 8.34 -14.28
C ILE A 166 -11.53 9.54 -14.83
N MET A 167 -11.82 10.73 -14.33
CA MET A 167 -11.38 11.99 -14.92
C MET A 167 -10.50 12.77 -13.95
N ALA A 168 -9.37 13.26 -14.44
CA ALA A 168 -8.41 14.06 -13.69
C ALA A 168 -8.23 15.42 -14.34
N ASN A 169 -8.17 16.45 -13.49
CA ASN A 169 -7.60 17.73 -13.86
C ASN A 169 -6.57 18.17 -12.81
N GLU A 170 -5.53 18.85 -13.25
CA GLU A 170 -4.52 19.43 -12.38
C GLU A 170 -3.96 20.68 -13.05
N VAL A 171 -3.66 21.73 -12.29
CA VAL A 171 -3.10 22.99 -12.80
C VAL A 171 -1.58 22.94 -12.88
N HIS A 172 -0.93 22.19 -11.98
CA HIS A 172 0.52 22.11 -11.91
C HIS A 172 1.06 20.99 -12.83
N PRO A 173 1.78 21.32 -13.93
CA PRO A 173 2.20 20.32 -14.92
C PRO A 173 3.13 19.24 -14.34
N GLY A 174 3.97 19.60 -13.36
CA GLY A 174 4.82 18.62 -12.68
C GLY A 174 4.05 17.61 -11.84
N ALA A 175 2.91 18.00 -11.27
CA ALA A 175 2.06 17.11 -10.48
C ALA A 175 1.27 16.17 -11.41
N LEU A 176 0.73 16.72 -12.50
CA LEU A 176 0.09 15.92 -13.56
C LEU A 176 1.04 14.88 -14.16
N ALA A 177 2.31 15.25 -14.40
CA ALA A 177 3.32 14.30 -14.87
C ALA A 177 3.60 13.18 -13.85
N LEU A 178 3.57 13.48 -12.54
CA LEU A 178 3.67 12.48 -11.47
C LEU A 178 2.43 11.56 -11.43
N ALA A 179 1.24 12.11 -11.66
CA ALA A 179 -0.01 11.37 -11.72
C ALA A 179 0.00 10.35 -12.86
N ARG A 180 0.38 10.77 -14.07
CA ARG A 180 0.54 9.87 -15.23
C ARG A 180 1.56 8.77 -14.96
N ARG A 181 2.75 9.10 -14.43
CA ARG A 181 3.77 8.10 -14.08
C ARG A 181 3.27 7.09 -13.04
N SER A 182 2.55 7.55 -12.02
CA SER A 182 1.99 6.67 -10.99
C SER A 182 0.91 5.75 -11.56
N ALA A 183 0.05 6.27 -12.43
CA ALA A 183 -0.97 5.48 -13.12
C ALA A 183 -0.34 4.47 -14.08
N ALA A 184 0.71 4.85 -14.81
CA ALA A 184 1.46 3.96 -15.69
C ALA A 184 2.12 2.81 -14.92
N ALA A 185 2.79 3.13 -13.80
CA ALA A 185 3.40 2.13 -12.92
C ALA A 185 2.36 1.19 -12.26
N ALA A 186 1.13 1.67 -12.06
CA ALA A 186 0.00 0.86 -11.60
C ALA A 186 -0.71 0.10 -12.73
N GLY A 187 -0.36 0.33 -14.00
CA GLY A 187 -0.99 -0.30 -15.16
C GLY A 187 -2.40 0.24 -15.47
N VAL A 188 -2.74 1.45 -15.00
CA VAL A 188 -4.09 2.04 -15.11
C VAL A 188 -4.11 3.40 -15.81
N GLU A 189 -3.00 3.85 -16.41
CA GLU A 189 -2.92 5.14 -17.10
C GLU A 189 -4.01 5.31 -18.17
N ALA A 190 -4.23 4.27 -18.99
CA ALA A 190 -5.23 4.29 -20.05
C ALA A 190 -6.69 4.31 -19.55
N LEU A 191 -6.91 4.14 -18.24
CA LEU A 191 -8.24 4.17 -17.63
C LEU A 191 -8.60 5.56 -17.08
N ILE A 192 -7.68 6.53 -17.15
CA ILE A 192 -7.83 7.85 -16.54
C ILE A 192 -7.72 8.93 -17.61
N ASP A 193 -8.76 9.74 -17.75
CA ASP A 193 -8.82 10.90 -18.64
C ASP A 193 -8.16 12.10 -17.97
N PHE A 194 -6.89 12.31 -18.27
CA PHE A 194 -6.08 13.38 -17.70
C PHE A 194 -6.15 14.68 -18.53
N SER A 195 -6.51 15.79 -17.87
CA SER A 195 -6.49 17.16 -18.39
C SER A 195 -5.51 18.06 -17.60
N HIS A 196 -5.01 19.10 -18.27
CA HIS A 196 -4.20 20.16 -17.65
C HIS A 196 -4.97 21.47 -17.72
N GLY A 197 -5.30 22.06 -16.57
CA GLY A 197 -6.08 23.30 -16.54
C GLY A 197 -6.40 23.78 -15.13
N CYS A 198 -6.88 25.01 -15.02
CA CYS A 198 -7.39 25.53 -13.76
C CYS A 198 -8.72 24.86 -13.41
N CYS A 199 -8.91 24.42 -12.16
CA CYS A 199 -10.14 23.77 -11.74
C CYS A 199 -11.38 24.68 -11.84
N SER A 200 -11.20 26.02 -11.78
CA SER A 200 -12.29 26.99 -11.92
C SER A 200 -12.89 27.06 -13.32
N GLU A 201 -12.14 26.61 -14.33
CA GLU A 201 -12.51 26.62 -15.74
C GLU A 201 -12.66 25.20 -16.31
N TYR A 202 -12.37 24.19 -15.49
CA TYR A 202 -12.36 22.80 -15.93
C TYR A 202 -13.78 22.30 -16.18
N VAL A 203 -14.03 21.87 -17.41
CA VAL A 203 -15.24 21.15 -17.80
C VAL A 203 -14.84 19.69 -18.06
N PRO A 204 -15.31 18.74 -17.23
CA PRO A 204 -14.98 17.33 -17.43
C PRO A 204 -15.60 16.80 -18.73
N PRO A 205 -14.93 15.87 -19.43
CA PRO A 205 -15.42 15.33 -20.71
C PRO A 205 -16.72 14.54 -20.56
N HIS A 206 -16.99 14.04 -19.35
CA HIS A 206 -18.24 13.38 -18.98
C HIS A 206 -18.78 13.97 -17.67
N ALA A 207 -20.10 13.96 -17.49
CA ALA A 207 -20.70 14.39 -16.24
C ALA A 207 -20.30 13.44 -15.09
N PRO A 208 -19.63 13.91 -14.03
CA PRO A 208 -19.25 13.05 -12.91
C PRO A 208 -20.46 12.72 -12.04
N SER A 209 -20.56 11.47 -11.61
CA SER A 209 -21.49 11.04 -10.56
C SER A 209 -20.93 11.36 -9.17
N LEU A 210 -19.60 11.36 -9.04
CA LEU A 210 -18.91 11.65 -7.80
C LEU A 210 -17.67 12.52 -8.08
N VAL A 211 -17.50 13.56 -7.25
CA VAL A 211 -16.29 14.38 -7.23
C VAL A 211 -15.57 14.14 -5.91
N VAL A 212 -14.34 13.66 -5.96
CA VAL A 212 -13.48 13.47 -4.77
C VAL A 212 -12.17 14.17 -5.04
N SER A 213 -11.76 15.05 -4.15
CA SER A 213 -10.53 15.82 -4.29
C SER A 213 -9.89 16.08 -2.93
N ASN A 214 -8.58 16.37 -2.94
CA ASN A 214 -7.84 16.81 -1.78
C ASN A 214 -7.19 18.18 -2.08
N PRO A 215 -7.97 19.27 -2.03
CA PRO A 215 -7.47 20.60 -2.36
C PRO A 215 -6.29 21.02 -1.48
N PRO A 216 -5.47 21.99 -1.94
CA PRO A 216 -4.48 22.63 -1.08
C PRO A 216 -5.16 23.29 0.13
N TRP A 217 -4.42 23.38 1.23
CA TRP A 217 -4.83 23.99 2.49
C TRP A 217 -3.99 25.23 2.82
#